data_AF-A0A2W1MPQ6-F1
#
_entry.id   AF-A0A2W1MPQ6-F1
#
_cell.length_a   1.000
_cell.length_b   1.000
_cell.length_c   1.000
_cell.angle_alpha   90.00
_cell.angle_beta   90.00
_cell.angle_gamma   90.00
#
_symmetry.space_group_name_H-M   'P 1'
#
loop_
_entity.id
_entity.type
_entity.pdbx_description
1 polymer ?
#
loop_
_entity_poly.entity_id
_entity_poly.type
_entity_poly.pdbx_seq_one_letter_code
_entity_poly.pdbx_strand_id
1 'polypeptide(L)'
;MSYNADGSSTVTNVLGKRTTYRFQTIQGIRRITAIEGEPSANCPNSNSSFTYDDRGLVKTRTDNKGNVTTFDYNDRGLEVSRTEAFGTSQARTVTTTWHPTLFLPATVTEPDRITTYSYDDQGRQLSQSVSPR
;
A
#
# COMPACT_ATOMS: atom_id res chain seq x y z
N MET A 1 -2.40 -10.79 23.96
CA MET A 1 -1.93 -9.51 23.36
C MET A 1 -1.38 -8.67 24.49
N SER A 2 -0.18 -8.11 24.35
CA SER A 2 0.42 -7.18 25.30
C SER A 2 0.61 -5.82 24.67
N TYR A 3 0.40 -4.76 25.45
CA TYR A 3 0.73 -3.39 25.09
C TYR A 3 2.07 -3.05 25.72
N ASN A 4 3.03 -2.61 24.91
CA ASN A 4 4.40 -2.37 25.34
C ASN A 4 4.58 -0.88 25.71
N ALA A 5 5.54 -0.58 26.59
CA ALA A 5 5.80 0.79 27.04
C ALA A 5 6.26 1.75 25.92
N ASP A 6 6.80 1.21 24.83
CA ASP A 6 7.17 1.97 23.62
C ASP A 6 5.97 2.29 22.71
N GLY A 7 4.75 1.98 23.13
CA GLY A 7 3.52 2.19 22.37
C GLY A 7 3.25 1.11 21.31
N SER A 8 4.13 0.11 21.17
CA SER A 8 3.90 -1.05 20.31
C SER A 8 2.93 -2.06 20.94
N SER A 9 2.46 -3.01 20.14
CA SER A 9 1.59 -4.10 20.62
C SER A 9 2.13 -5.44 20.15
N THR A 10 2.22 -6.41 21.04
CA THR A 10 2.69 -7.77 20.70
C THR A 10 1.55 -8.77 20.81
N VAL A 11 1.35 -9.55 19.74
CA VAL A 11 0.40 -10.65 19.68
C VAL A 11 1.19 -11.96 19.70
N THR A 12 0.79 -12.88 20.56
CA THR A 12 1.35 -14.24 20.61
C THR A 12 0.26 -15.20 20.17
N ASN A 13 0.55 -16.02 19.16
CA ASN A 13 -0.39 -17.04 18.70
C ASN A 13 -0.36 -18.27 19.63
N VAL A 14 -1.25 -19.24 19.37
CA VAL A 14 -1.36 -20.48 20.18
C VAL A 14 -0.10 -21.36 20.14
N LEU A 15 0.80 -21.14 19.18
CA LEU A 15 2.08 -21.83 19.04
C LEU A 15 3.24 -21.08 19.73
N GLY A 16 2.95 -20.01 20.48
CA GLY A 16 3.96 -19.21 21.19
C GLY A 16 4.74 -18.22 20.30
N LYS A 17 4.42 -18.11 19.01
CA LYS A 17 5.09 -17.19 18.09
C LYS A 17 4.58 -15.77 18.27
N ARG A 18 5.49 -14.81 18.35
CA ARG A 18 5.17 -13.39 18.56
C ARG A 18 5.15 -12.59 17.27
N THR A 19 4.29 -11.59 17.23
CA THR A 19 4.24 -10.54 16.21
C THR A 19 4.12 -9.20 16.92
N THR A 20 5.06 -8.30 16.69
CA THR A 20 5.08 -6.96 17.25
C THR A 20 4.66 -5.94 16.19
N TYR A 21 3.68 -5.11 16.53
CA TYR A 21 3.18 -4.01 15.72
C TYR A 21 3.71 -2.71 16.28
N ARG A 22 4.50 -1.98 15.52
CA ARG A 22 4.97 -0.63 15.85
C ARG A 22 4.04 0.40 15.24
N PHE A 23 3.91 1.53 15.93
CA PHE A 23 3.00 2.57 15.52
C PHE A 23 3.67 3.95 15.55
N GLN A 24 3.12 4.85 14.74
CA GLN A 24 3.34 6.29 14.81
C GLN A 24 1.98 6.98 14.84
N THR A 25 1.88 8.10 15.55
CA THR A 25 0.69 8.94 15.54
C THR A 25 0.85 10.03 14.49
N ILE A 26 -0.07 10.10 13.53
CA ILE A 26 -0.12 11.13 12.49
C ILE A 26 -1.50 11.76 12.58
N GLN A 27 -1.56 13.07 12.83
CA GLN A 27 -2.81 13.81 13.04
C GLN A 27 -3.74 13.18 14.11
N GLY A 28 -3.16 12.65 15.19
CA GLY A 28 -3.91 11.98 16.27
C GLY A 28 -4.37 10.55 15.94
N ILE A 29 -4.11 10.05 14.73
CA ILE A 29 -4.46 8.69 14.31
C ILE A 29 -3.24 7.79 14.39
N ARG A 30 -3.39 6.63 15.01
CA ARG A 30 -2.32 5.63 15.15
C ARG A 30 -2.17 4.81 13.87
N ARG A 31 -1.03 4.92 13.20
CA ARG A 31 -0.67 4.22 11.96
C ARG A 31 0.43 3.18 12.22
N ILE A 32 0.37 2.04 11.54
CA ILE A 32 1.38 0.96 11.72
C ILE A 32 2.63 1.31 10.92
N THR A 33 3.78 1.41 11.58
CA THR A 33 5.06 1.67 10.90
C THR A 33 5.88 0.41 10.67
N ALA A 34 5.68 -0.62 11.48
CA ALA A 34 6.33 -1.91 11.28
C ALA A 34 5.48 -3.05 11.82
N ILE A 35 5.56 -4.19 11.13
CA ILE A 35 5.09 -5.49 11.58
C ILE A 35 6.34 -6.36 11.67
N GLU A 36 6.62 -6.89 12.85
CA GLU A 36 7.81 -7.68 13.15
C GLU A 36 7.38 -9.06 13.64
N GLY A 37 7.40 -10.05 12.75
CA GLY A 37 7.01 -11.43 13.07
C GLY A 37 8.22 -12.29 13.39
N GLU A 38 8.11 -13.12 14.42
CA GLU A 38 9.11 -14.16 14.66
C GLU A 38 9.08 -15.19 13.51
N PRO A 39 10.23 -15.49 12.86
CA PRO A 39 10.28 -16.52 11.84
C PRO A 39 9.92 -17.90 12.44
N SER A 40 9.36 -18.77 11.60
CA SER A 40 9.16 -20.17 11.93
C SER A 40 9.86 -21.05 10.89
N ALA A 41 10.12 -22.31 11.25
CA ALA A 41 10.81 -23.26 10.36
C ALA A 41 10.16 -23.38 8.96
N ASN A 42 8.87 -23.11 8.85
CA ASN A 42 8.08 -23.24 7.62
C ASN A 42 7.54 -21.91 7.10
N CYS A 43 7.86 -20.78 7.73
CA CYS A 43 7.37 -19.47 7.32
C CYS A 43 8.44 -18.41 7.56
N PRO A 44 9.01 -17.80 6.50
CA PRO A 44 9.91 -16.67 6.67
C PRO A 44 9.18 -15.56 7.42
N ASN A 45 9.93 -14.74 8.16
CA ASN A 45 9.36 -13.65 8.95
C ASN A 45 8.35 -12.83 8.11
N SER A 46 7.22 -12.47 8.71
CA SER A 46 6.21 -11.63 8.06
C SER A 46 6.51 -10.16 8.31
N ASN A 47 7.77 -9.77 8.09
CA ASN A 47 8.22 -8.42 8.37
C ASN A 47 7.72 -7.46 7.28
N SER A 48 7.23 -6.30 7.68
CA SER A 48 6.89 -5.24 6.74
C SER A 48 7.04 -3.89 7.43
N SER A 49 7.52 -2.89 6.73
CA SER A 49 7.58 -1.52 7.23
C SER A 49 6.82 -0.57 6.30
N PHE A 50 6.33 0.52 6.87
CA PHE A 50 5.53 1.52 6.19
C PHE A 50 6.00 2.91 6.59
N THR A 51 6.08 3.80 5.62
CA THR A 51 6.22 5.24 5.86
C THR A 51 4.98 5.96 5.37
N TYR A 52 4.76 7.18 5.86
CA TYR A 52 3.56 7.95 5.59
C TYR A 52 3.90 9.37 5.18
N ASP A 53 3.02 9.99 4.38
CA ASP A 53 3.04 11.43 4.14
C ASP A 53 2.43 12.21 5.33
N ASP A 54 2.44 13.54 5.25
CA ASP A 54 1.92 14.42 6.31
C ASP A 54 0.40 14.32 6.50
N ARG A 55 -0.31 13.73 5.52
CA ARG A 55 -1.75 13.41 5.58
C ARG A 55 -2.00 12.01 6.16
N GLY A 56 -0.95 11.25 6.46
CA GLY A 56 -1.04 9.89 6.95
C GLY A 56 -1.40 8.85 5.90
N LEU A 57 -1.17 9.14 4.61
CA LEU A 57 -1.26 8.18 3.50
C LEU A 57 0.08 7.45 3.34
N VAL A 58 0.05 6.17 2.94
CA VAL A 58 1.26 5.33 2.88
C VAL A 58 2.18 5.83 1.76
N LYS A 59 3.36 6.33 2.09
CA LYS A 59 4.33 6.80 1.08
C LYS A 59 5.21 5.68 0.56
N THR A 60 5.67 4.81 1.46
CA THR A 60 6.44 3.62 1.09
C THR A 60 5.99 2.41 1.90
N ARG A 61 6.15 1.24 1.30
CA ARG A 61 6.00 -0.06 1.93
C ARG A 61 7.23 -0.90 1.60
N THR A 62 7.85 -1.50 2.58
CA THR A 62 8.91 -2.49 2.38
C THR A 62 8.41 -3.85 2.85
N ASP A 63 8.51 -4.87 1.99
CA ASP A 63 8.15 -6.24 2.32
C ASP A 63 9.29 -6.97 3.07
N ASN A 64 9.05 -8.22 3.46
CA ASN A 64 10.03 -9.04 4.18
C ASN A 64 11.26 -9.42 3.35
N LYS A 65 11.18 -9.29 2.01
CA LYS A 65 12.28 -9.51 1.08
C LYS A 65 13.07 -8.23 0.81
N GLY A 66 12.69 -7.11 1.43
CA GLY A 66 13.31 -5.81 1.20
C GLY A 66 12.84 -5.11 -0.07
N ASN A 67 11.83 -5.64 -0.78
CA ASN A 67 11.29 -4.95 -1.94
C ASN A 67 10.52 -3.72 -1.48
N VAL A 68 10.87 -2.57 -2.04
CA VAL A 68 10.23 -1.30 -1.74
C VAL A 68 9.13 -1.03 -2.77
N THR A 69 7.95 -0.67 -2.29
CA THR A 69 6.86 -0.11 -3.09
C THR A 69 6.64 1.33 -2.66
N THR A 70 6.61 2.27 -3.60
CA THR A 70 6.33 3.69 -3.35
C THR A 70 4.96 4.05 -3.90
N PHE A 71 4.30 5.02 -3.27
CA PHE A 71 2.97 5.48 -3.65
C PHE A 71 2.92 7.00 -3.65
N ASP A 72 2.23 7.56 -4.64
CA ASP A 72 1.92 8.98 -4.74
C ASP A 72 0.41 9.18 -4.87
N TYR A 73 -0.08 10.27 -4.31
CA TYR A 73 -1.51 10.57 -4.24
C TYR A 73 -1.80 12.00 -4.67
N ASN A 74 -2.96 12.21 -5.31
CA ASN A 74 -3.46 13.56 -5.58
C ASN A 74 -4.02 14.24 -4.32
N ASP A 75 -4.50 15.48 -4.46
CA ASP A 75 -5.08 16.27 -3.36
C ASP A 75 -6.32 15.63 -2.73
N ARG A 76 -7.05 14.82 -3.49
CA ARG A 76 -8.21 14.04 -3.02
C ARG A 76 -7.79 12.77 -2.23
N GLY A 77 -6.49 12.48 -2.15
CA GLY A 77 -5.95 11.29 -1.49
C GLY A 77 -6.07 10.01 -2.31
N LEU A 78 -6.28 10.12 -3.63
CA LEU A 78 -6.37 8.98 -4.55
C LEU A 78 -4.98 8.64 -5.11
N GLU A 79 -4.62 7.35 -5.13
CA GLU A 79 -3.33 6.86 -5.64
C GLU A 79 -3.19 7.19 -7.13
N VAL A 80 -2.25 8.06 -7.48
CA VAL A 80 -1.97 8.43 -8.88
C VAL A 80 -0.77 7.70 -9.44
N SER A 81 0.13 7.22 -8.57
CA SER A 81 1.26 6.39 -8.97
C SER A 81 1.60 5.38 -7.90
N ARG A 82 1.97 4.18 -8.34
CA ARG A 82 2.61 3.16 -7.53
C ARG A 82 3.79 2.59 -8.29
N THR A 83 4.96 2.58 -7.67
CA THR A 83 6.13 1.89 -8.19
C THR A 83 6.48 0.73 -7.29
N GLU A 84 6.37 -0.47 -7.81
CA GLU A 84 6.74 -1.71 -7.12
C GLU A 84 8.19 -2.07 -7.45
N ALA A 85 8.88 -2.74 -6.52
CA ALA A 85 10.31 -3.05 -6.63
C ALA A 85 11.19 -1.82 -6.94
N PHE A 86 10.82 -0.67 -6.35
CA PHE A 86 11.48 0.62 -6.50
C PHE A 86 12.99 0.51 -6.20
N GLY A 87 13.80 1.15 -7.05
CA GLY A 87 15.26 1.12 -6.94
C GLY A 87 15.93 -0.15 -7.46
N THR A 88 15.18 -1.11 -8.02
CA THR A 88 15.71 -2.34 -8.61
C THR A 88 15.50 -2.37 -10.13
N SER A 89 16.16 -3.30 -10.83
CA SER A 89 15.95 -3.54 -12.26
C SER A 89 14.56 -4.11 -12.61
N GLN A 90 13.82 -4.61 -11.61
CA GLN A 90 12.47 -5.14 -11.77
C GLN A 90 11.39 -4.08 -11.47
N ALA A 91 11.79 -2.81 -11.29
CA ALA A 91 10.87 -1.74 -10.95
C ALA A 91 9.75 -1.62 -12.00
N ARG A 92 8.50 -1.64 -11.53
CA ARG A 92 7.32 -1.45 -12.38
C ARG A 92 6.45 -0.34 -11.83
N THR A 93 6.09 0.60 -12.69
CA THR A 93 5.24 1.74 -12.32
C THR A 93 3.87 1.59 -12.94
N VAL A 94 2.86 1.72 -12.09
CA VAL A 94 1.45 1.85 -12.46
C VAL A 94 1.04 3.29 -12.18
N THR A 95 0.42 3.97 -13.13
CA THR A 95 -0.20 5.28 -12.91
C THR A 95 -1.70 5.20 -13.10
N THR A 96 -2.44 5.97 -12.31
CA THR A 96 -3.90 6.03 -12.40
C THR A 96 -4.35 7.48 -12.51
N THR A 97 -5.14 7.77 -13.54
CA THR A 97 -5.94 8.99 -13.61
C THR A 97 -7.33 8.67 -13.10
N TRP A 98 -7.94 9.61 -12.39
CA TRP A 98 -9.21 9.41 -11.71
C TRP A 98 -10.30 10.25 -12.37
N HIS A 99 -11.54 9.78 -12.24
CA HIS A 99 -12.71 10.56 -12.59
C HIS A 99 -12.70 11.90 -11.81
N PRO A 100 -13.06 13.04 -12.44
CA PRO A 100 -12.93 14.37 -11.83
C PRO A 100 -13.58 14.49 -10.45
N THR A 101 -14.76 13.90 -10.28
CA THR A 101 -15.59 14.01 -9.07
C THR A 101 -15.81 12.69 -8.35
N LEU A 102 -15.65 11.55 -9.04
CA LEU A 102 -15.95 10.22 -8.48
C LEU A 102 -14.66 9.56 -8.02
N PHE A 103 -14.77 8.56 -7.15
CA PHE A 103 -13.64 7.77 -6.65
C PHE A 103 -13.43 6.55 -7.57
N LEU A 104 -13.45 6.79 -8.87
CA LEU A 104 -13.39 5.77 -9.93
C LEU A 104 -12.20 6.03 -10.87
N PRO A 105 -11.41 5.01 -11.23
CA PRO A 105 -10.27 5.18 -12.12
C PRO A 105 -10.74 5.44 -13.56
N ALA A 106 -10.25 6.51 -14.20
CA ALA A 106 -10.52 6.79 -15.60
C ALA A 106 -9.55 6.05 -16.54
N THR A 107 -8.26 6.06 -16.19
CA THR A 107 -7.21 5.36 -16.94
C THR A 107 -6.20 4.78 -15.98
N VAL A 108 -5.88 3.50 -16.14
CA VAL A 108 -4.80 2.80 -15.45
C VAL A 108 -3.73 2.44 -16.47
N THR A 109 -2.53 2.95 -16.30
CA THR A 109 -1.40 2.71 -17.18
C THR A 109 -0.38 1.85 -16.45
N GLU A 110 -0.18 0.63 -16.94
CA GLU A 110 0.81 -0.34 -16.48
C GLU A 110 2.02 -0.32 -17.43
N PRO A 111 3.10 -1.07 -17.16
CA PRO A 111 4.26 -1.11 -18.05
C PRO A 111 3.96 -1.64 -19.46
N ASP A 112 3.03 -2.58 -19.59
CA ASP A 112 2.74 -3.33 -20.82
C ASP A 112 1.35 -3.05 -21.40
N ARG A 113 0.47 -2.41 -20.63
CA ARG A 113 -0.91 -2.12 -21.04
C ARG A 113 -1.46 -0.82 -20.49
N ILE A 114 -2.49 -0.32 -21.15
CA ILE A 114 -3.32 0.78 -20.70
C ILE A 114 -4.76 0.29 -20.66
N THR A 115 -5.41 0.49 -19.52
CA THR A 115 -6.85 0.23 -19.36
C THR A 115 -7.58 1.55 -19.18
N THR A 116 -8.61 1.80 -19.98
CA THR A 116 -9.46 2.99 -19.89
C THR A 116 -10.87 2.58 -19.54
N TYR A 117 -11.53 3.40 -18.73
CA TYR A 117 -12.89 3.20 -18.27
C TYR A 117 -13.73 4.44 -18.56
N SER A 118 -15.01 4.23 -18.84
CA SER A 118 -16.02 5.29 -18.83
C SER A 118 -17.15 4.92 -17.89
N TYR A 119 -17.77 5.94 -17.31
CA TYR A 119 -18.84 5.80 -16.35
C TYR A 119 -19.98 6.75 -16.70
N ASP A 120 -21.18 6.40 -16.27
CA ASP A 120 -22.29 7.36 -16.25
C ASP A 120 -22.25 8.23 -14.97
N ASP A 121 -23.18 9.18 -14.89
CA ASP A 121 -23.28 10.12 -13.77
C ASP A 121 -23.58 9.44 -12.42
N GLN A 122 -24.05 8.19 -12.43
CA GLN A 122 -24.29 7.38 -11.23
C GLN A 122 -23.07 6.54 -10.84
N GLY A 123 -21.97 6.62 -11.60
CA GLY A 123 -20.75 5.86 -11.38
C GLY A 123 -20.81 4.41 -11.87
N ARG A 124 -21.80 4.06 -12.70
CA ARG A 124 -21.88 2.74 -13.32
C ARG A 124 -20.99 2.71 -14.54
N GLN A 125 -20.21 1.65 -14.70
CA GLN A 125 -19.28 1.51 -15.82
C GLN A 125 -20.06 1.35 -17.14
N LEU A 126 -19.78 2.22 -18.11
CA LEU A 126 -20.34 2.17 -19.46
C LEU A 126 -19.44 1.40 -20.42
N SER A 127 -18.12 1.58 -20.31
CA SER A 127 -17.16 0.86 -21.14
C SER A 127 -15.84 0.61 -20.42
N GLN A 128 -15.12 -0.40 -20.91
CA GLN A 128 -13.75 -0.68 -20.57
C GLN A 128 -13.01 -1.07 -21.84
N SER A 129 -11.83 -0.49 -22.05
CA SER A 129 -10.93 -0.85 -23.14
C SER A 129 -9.54 -1.11 -22.61
N VAL A 130 -8.88 -2.13 -23.14
CA VAL A 130 -7.51 -2.50 -22.81
C VAL A 130 -6.70 -2.46 -24.10
N SER A 131 -5.62 -1.67 -24.12
CA SER A 131 -4.66 -1.62 -25.21
C SER A 131 -3.26 -1.97 -24.70
N PRO A 132 -2.37 -2.51 -25.54
CA PRO A 132 -0.95 -2.48 -25.27
C PRO A 132 -0.49 -1.04 -25.05
N ARG A 133 0.59 -0.88 -24.29
CA ARG A 133 1.25 0.42 -24.11
C ARG A 133 2.15 0.77 -25.29
#